data_AF-A0A1G5CBV9-F1
#
_entry.id   AF-A0A1G5CBV9-F1
#
_cell.length_a   1.000
_cell.length_b   1.000
_cell.length_c   1.000
_cell.angle_alpha   90.00
_cell.angle_beta   90.00
_cell.angle_gamma   90.00
#
_symmetry.space_group_name_H-M   'P 1'
#
loop_
_entity.id
_entity.type
_entity.pdbx_description
1 polymer ?
#
loop_
_entity_poly.entity_id
_entity_poly.type
_entity_poly.pdbx_seq_one_letter_code
_entity_poly.pdbx_strand_id
1 'polypeptide(L)'
;MSGVNHWIDTANVSDIDKGVLIFLEIRRMKIVKNCIKCLKCGEVIESVTRHDFKGCSCGAVCVDGGKDYLRRCGYPEDYEDLSVVKKDNSK
;
A
#
# COMPACT_ATOMS: atom_id res chain seq x y z
N MET A 1 -23.86 -55.81 -8.41
CA MET A 1 -24.56 -54.89 -7.48
C MET A 1 -23.61 -54.55 -6.35
N SER A 2 -23.38 -53.24 -6.14
CA SER A 2 -22.71 -52.56 -5.00
C SER A 2 -21.34 -53.09 -4.57
N GLY A 3 -20.24 -52.37 -4.79
CA GLY A 3 -19.95 -51.03 -4.23
C GLY A 3 -19.35 -51.25 -2.84
N VAL A 4 -18.11 -50.90 -2.52
CA VAL A 4 -17.43 -49.62 -2.75
C VAL A 4 -15.90 -49.83 -2.69
N ASN A 5 -15.17 -49.28 -3.67
CA ASN A 5 -13.81 -48.82 -3.44
C ASN A 5 -13.92 -47.41 -2.85
N HIS A 6 -13.04 -47.02 -1.92
CA HIS A 6 -11.94 -46.10 -2.25
C HIS A 6 -11.53 -45.21 -1.04
N TRP A 7 -10.33 -45.48 -0.51
CA TRP A 7 -9.31 -44.57 0.00
C TRP A 7 -9.63 -43.48 1.05
N ILE A 8 -9.08 -43.71 2.24
CA ILE A 8 -8.24 -42.87 3.10
C ILE A 8 -8.22 -41.33 2.93
N ASP A 9 -8.16 -40.71 4.11
CA ASP A 9 -7.43 -39.50 4.51
C ASP A 9 -8.12 -38.13 4.47
N THR A 10 -8.23 -37.60 5.69
CA THR A 10 -8.21 -36.20 6.10
C THR A 10 -7.69 -35.25 5.01
N ALA A 11 -8.59 -34.53 4.35
CA ALA A 11 -8.22 -33.31 3.66
C ALA A 11 -7.72 -32.31 4.71
N ASN A 12 -6.39 -32.14 4.75
CA ASN A 12 -5.72 -31.06 5.44
C ASN A 12 -6.35 -29.73 5.00
N VAL A 13 -6.59 -28.83 5.96
CA VAL A 13 -6.84 -27.40 5.74
C VAL A 13 -5.54 -26.74 5.25
N SER A 14 -5.03 -27.17 4.09
CA SER A 14 -3.88 -26.57 3.40
C SER A 14 -4.23 -26.07 2.00
N ASP A 15 -5.47 -26.26 1.57
CA ASP A 15 -5.91 -25.98 0.19
C ASP A 15 -6.83 -24.75 0.12
N ILE A 16 -6.64 -23.77 1.02
CA ILE A 16 -7.19 -22.43 0.78
C ILE A 16 -6.34 -21.81 -0.32
N ASP A 17 -6.95 -21.63 -1.50
CA ASP A 17 -6.36 -21.01 -2.68
C ASP A 17 -5.38 -19.90 -2.31
N LYS A 18 -4.12 -20.04 -2.73
CA LYS A 18 -3.08 -19.01 -2.58
C LYS A 18 -3.53 -17.63 -3.08
N GLY A 19 -4.54 -17.58 -3.96
CA GLY A 19 -5.20 -16.35 -4.41
C GLY A 19 -6.03 -15.62 -3.35
N VAL A 20 -6.67 -16.32 -2.40
CA VAL A 20 -7.42 -15.71 -1.29
C VAL A 20 -6.46 -15.17 -0.22
N LEU A 21 -5.34 -15.87 0.02
CA LEU A 21 -4.26 -15.41 0.90
C LEU A 21 -3.58 -14.13 0.38
N ILE A 22 -3.31 -14.05 -0.94
CA ILE A 22 -2.76 -12.83 -1.56
C ILE A 22 -3.70 -11.62 -1.37
N PHE A 23 -5.01 -11.84 -1.41
CA PHE A 23 -6.00 -10.75 -1.26
C PHE A 23 -6.14 -10.25 0.19
N LEU A 24 -5.92 -11.10 1.19
CA LEU A 24 -5.94 -10.73 2.61
C LEU A 24 -4.65 -10.05 3.06
N GLU A 25 -3.50 -10.44 2.51
CA GLU A 25 -2.18 -9.89 2.89
C GLU A 25 -2.02 -8.40 2.48
N ILE A 26 -2.67 -7.94 1.42
CA ILE A 26 -2.61 -6.53 0.95
C ILE A 26 -3.25 -5.56 1.96
N ARG A 27 -4.22 -6.02 2.78
CA ARG A 27 -4.97 -5.15 3.71
C ARG A 27 -4.18 -4.65 4.91
N ARG A 28 -2.93 -5.07 5.08
CA ARG A 28 -2.11 -4.73 6.24
C ARG A 28 -0.93 -3.84 5.86
N MET A 29 -1.15 -2.77 5.12
CA MET A 29 -0.11 -1.78 4.83
C MET A 29 -0.47 -0.45 5.50
N LYS A 30 0.40 0.02 6.40
CA LYS A 30 0.25 1.28 7.13
C LYS A 30 1.25 2.30 6.60
N ILE A 31 0.75 3.47 6.20
CA ILE A 31 1.58 4.60 5.82
C ILE A 31 2.15 5.23 7.10
N VAL A 32 3.47 5.27 7.20
CA VAL A 32 4.20 5.86 8.34
C VAL A 32 4.60 7.29 8.01
N LYS A 33 5.01 7.54 6.75
CA LYS A 33 5.43 8.83 6.23
C LYS A 33 4.90 9.00 4.81
N ASN A 34 4.29 10.14 4.51
CA ASN A 34 3.77 10.47 3.19
C ASN A 34 4.49 11.73 2.67
N CYS A 35 5.57 11.52 1.93
CA CYS A 35 6.55 12.56 1.66
C CYS A 35 7.09 12.41 0.24
N ILE A 36 7.27 13.54 -0.43
CA ILE A 36 7.97 13.60 -1.72
C ILE A 36 8.97 14.73 -1.75
N LYS A 37 9.99 14.60 -2.61
CA LYS A 37 10.92 15.67 -2.94
C LYS A 37 10.67 16.14 -4.36
N CYS A 38 10.45 17.43 -4.55
CA CYS A 38 10.36 18.04 -5.88
C CYS A 38 11.75 18.04 -6.53
N LEU A 39 11.87 17.46 -7.72
CA LEU A 39 13.12 17.42 -8.48
C LEU A 39 13.38 18.74 -9.24
N LYS A 40 12.37 19.59 -9.39
CA LYS A 40 12.50 20.93 -10.01
C LYS A 40 13.07 21.98 -9.06
N CYS A 41 12.51 22.11 -7.85
CA CYS A 41 12.97 23.11 -6.88
C CYS A 41 13.76 22.53 -5.69
N GLY A 42 13.83 21.21 -5.55
CA GLY A 42 14.53 20.53 -4.45
C GLY A 42 13.76 20.47 -3.14
N GLU A 43 12.58 21.10 -3.03
CA GLU A 43 11.80 21.15 -1.80
C GLU A 43 11.21 19.79 -1.42
N VAL A 44 11.24 19.48 -0.13
CA VAL A 44 10.64 18.28 0.45
C VAL A 44 9.34 18.66 1.13
N ILE A 45 8.24 18.02 0.72
CA ILE A 45 6.91 18.26 1.27
C ILE A 45 6.34 16.95 1.84
N GLU A 46 5.68 17.05 2.99
CA GLU A 46 5.10 15.91 3.71
C GLU A 46 3.65 16.19 4.13
N SER A 47 2.73 15.29 3.77
CA SER A 47 1.34 15.32 4.23
C SER A 47 1.20 14.52 5.53
N VAL A 48 0.73 15.16 6.61
CA VAL A 48 0.70 14.57 7.96
C VAL A 48 -0.69 14.08 8.36
N THR A 49 -1.75 14.79 7.95
CA THR A 49 -3.15 14.45 8.27
C THR A 49 -3.95 14.16 7.00
N ARG A 50 -5.11 13.49 7.13
CA ARG A 50 -5.94 13.05 6.00
C ARG A 50 -6.27 14.17 5.00
N HIS A 51 -6.42 15.40 5.48
CA HIS A 51 -6.76 16.58 4.68
C HIS A 51 -5.63 17.62 4.73
N ASP A 52 -4.39 17.17 4.54
CA ASP A 52 -3.19 18.01 4.56
C ASP A 52 -2.57 18.09 3.16
N PHE A 53 -3.20 18.87 2.28
CA PHE A 53 -2.72 19.13 0.93
C PHE A 53 -1.53 20.10 0.99
N LYS A 54 -0.36 19.64 0.53
CA LYS A 54 0.84 20.48 0.41
C LYS A 54 1.37 20.45 -1.01
N GLY A 55 1.70 21.62 -1.53
CA GLY A 55 2.43 21.80 -2.78
C GLY A 55 3.83 22.35 -2.52
N CYS A 56 4.78 22.06 -3.39
CA CYS A 56 6.07 22.73 -3.35
C CYS A 56 5.94 24.20 -3.81
N SER A 57 6.91 25.02 -3.43
CA SER A 57 7.02 26.44 -3.75
C SER A 57 7.01 26.77 -5.24
N CYS A 58 7.50 25.88 -6.10
CA CYS A 58 7.47 26.09 -7.56
C CYS A 58 6.14 25.66 -8.21
N GLY A 59 5.23 25.06 -7.45
CA GLY A 59 3.92 24.60 -7.94
C GLY A 59 3.96 23.37 -8.83
N ALA A 60 5.12 22.72 -9.00
CA ALA A 60 5.24 21.57 -9.90
C ALA A 60 4.62 20.28 -9.33
N VAL A 61 4.70 20.07 -8.01
CA VAL A 61 4.27 18.82 -7.37
C VAL A 61 3.53 19.07 -6.05
N CYS A 62 2.64 18.14 -5.70
CA CYS A 62 1.88 18.13 -4.45
C CYS A 62 1.69 16.73 -3.85
N VAL A 63 1.46 16.73 -2.53
CA VAL A 63 1.19 15.55 -1.69
C VAL A 63 -0.06 15.78 -0.83
N ASP A 64 -0.89 14.75 -0.65
CA ASP A 64 -2.10 14.77 0.18
C ASP A 64 -2.41 13.37 0.75
N GLY A 65 -3.32 13.30 1.70
CA GLY A 65 -3.89 12.07 2.26
C GLY A 65 -3.28 11.60 3.59
N GLY A 66 -2.30 12.33 4.13
CA GLY A 66 -1.71 12.01 5.43
C GLY A 66 -1.20 10.58 5.51
N LYS A 67 -1.66 9.84 6.54
CA LYS A 67 -1.33 8.42 6.75
C LYS A 67 -2.46 7.47 6.32
N ASP A 68 -3.51 8.01 5.71
CA ASP A 68 -4.70 7.27 5.29
C ASP A 68 -4.55 6.75 3.86
N TYR A 69 -4.00 7.58 2.96
CA TYR A 69 -3.72 7.23 1.57
C TYR A 69 -2.60 8.10 1.00
N LEU A 70 -1.96 7.61 -0.08
CA LEU A 70 -0.95 8.37 -0.82
C LEU A 70 -1.61 9.02 -2.05
N ARG A 71 -1.56 10.35 -2.13
CA ARG A 71 -1.93 11.11 -3.33
C ARG A 71 -0.75 11.94 -3.79
N ARG A 72 -0.52 11.94 -5.11
CA ARG A 72 0.51 12.74 -5.79
C ARG A 72 -0.17 13.57 -6.87
N CYS A 73 0.31 14.78 -7.05
CA CYS A 73 0.00 15.57 -8.24
C CYS A 73 1.29 16.20 -8.77
N GLY A 74 1.34 16.40 -10.09
CA GLY A 74 2.57 16.62 -10.84
C GLY A 74 2.94 15.42 -11.71
N TYR A 75 3.98 15.57 -12.54
CA TYR A 75 4.48 14.48 -13.38
C TYR A 75 5.39 13.53 -12.56
N PRO A 76 5.36 12.20 -12.79
CA PRO A 76 6.19 11.25 -12.06
C PRO A 76 7.70 11.54 -12.08
N GLU A 77 8.19 12.14 -13.16
CA GLU A 77 9.59 12.57 -13.35
C GLU A 77 9.96 13.84 -12.56
N ASP A 78 8.97 14.57 -12.02
CA ASP A 78 9.19 15.81 -11.28
C ASP A 78 9.34 15.60 -9.76
N TYR A 79 9.19 14.37 -9.27
CA TYR A 79 9.36 14.06 -7.85
C TYR A 79 10.06 12.72 -7.58
N GLU A 80 10.74 12.67 -6.44
CA GLU A 80 11.19 11.45 -5.80
C GLU A 80 10.23 11.09 -4.65
N ASP A 81 9.72 9.86 -4.61
CA ASP A 81 8.85 9.41 -3.52
C ASP A 81 9.69 8.96 -2.30
N LEU A 82 9.47 9.62 -1.17
CA LEU A 82 10.16 9.38 0.10
C LEU A 82 9.21 8.78 1.16
N SER A 83 8.10 8.20 0.73
CA SER A 83 7.09 7.64 1.62
C SER A 83 7.54 6.32 2.22
N VAL A 84 7.12 6.09 3.46
CA VAL A 84 7.42 4.85 4.18
C VAL A 84 6.11 4.14 4.47
N VAL A 85 5.98 2.92 3.97
CA VAL A 85 4.85 2.03 4.23
C VAL A 85 5.37 0.78 4.95
N LYS A 86 4.68 0.37 6.01
CA LYS A 86 5.04 -0.81 6.81
C LYS A 86 3.91 -1.82 6.81
N LYS A 87 4.25 -3.11 6.91
CA LYS A 87 3.26 -4.14 7.23
C LYS A 87 2.65 -3.85 8.60
N ASP A 88 1.33 -3.76 8.65
CA ASP A 88 0.57 -3.64 9.88
C ASP A 88 0.34 -5.04 10.46
N ASN A 89 1.19 -5.44 11.40
CA ASN A 89 1.09 -6.76 12.02
C ASN A 89 -0.11 -6.91 12.96
N SER A 90 -1.01 -5.90 13.06
CA SER A 90 -2.01 -5.71 14.12
C SER A 90 -2.52 -7.02 14.75
N LYS A 91 -3.66 -7.62 14.47
CA LYS A 91 -3.94 -9.08 14.58
C LYS A 91 -5.38 -9.21 14.15
#